data_AF-A0A5J4RUX5-F1
#
_entry.id   AF-A0A5J4RUX5-F1
#
_cell.length_a   1.000
_cell.length_b   1.000
_cell.length_c   1.000
_cell.angle_alpha   90.00
_cell.angle_beta   90.00
_cell.angle_gamma   90.00
#
_symmetry.space_group_name_H-M   'P 1'
#
loop_
_entity.id
_entity.type
_entity.pdbx_description
1 polymer ?
#
loop_
_entity_poly.entity_id
_entity_poly.type
_entity_poly.pdbx_seq_one_letter_code
_entity_poly.pdbx_strand_id
1 'polypeptide(L)'
;MDKSAYIKVLKSHKTTCVYLKQINSNKANKYMKYNNRLTYITLIFAVILSAIAFIDKNFIIDLFSLNKYIVNNSNQIKIIDLCFNGLALLVLILTLINLLCRFQEKSSIYFHTVITLSSMIGDINLLLNIEIEDDEVKFLEKFNLVVAKYNGMSDYLPQHTDNDFLKAKYDTKIKRELSNLIKENRVPKWKMNIYCFKLKICLEIDNKKKSDV
;
A
#
# COMPACT_ATOMS: atom_id res chain seq x y z
N MET A 1 8.88 39.94 1.32
CA MET A 1 9.33 38.81 0.45
C MET A 1 8.51 38.88 -0.82
N ASP A 2 9.11 38.72 -2.00
CA ASP A 2 8.40 38.84 -3.27
C ASP A 2 7.31 37.77 -3.41
N LYS A 3 6.10 38.16 -3.85
CA LYS A 3 4.91 37.30 -4.05
C LYS A 3 5.23 36.09 -4.93
N SER A 4 6.14 36.29 -5.89
CA SER A 4 6.68 35.26 -6.76
C SER A 4 7.36 34.12 -5.99
N ALA A 5 8.01 34.42 -4.87
CA ALA A 5 8.74 33.46 -4.04
C ALA A 5 7.79 32.52 -3.28
N TYR A 6 6.71 33.05 -2.67
CA TYR A 6 5.71 32.23 -1.97
C TYR A 6 5.02 31.24 -2.90
N ILE A 7 4.62 31.71 -4.10
CA ILE A 7 4.01 30.85 -5.12
C ILE A 7 4.98 29.75 -5.57
N LYS A 8 6.28 30.07 -5.71
CA LYS A 8 7.31 29.08 -6.06
C LYS A 8 7.45 28.00 -4.99
N VAL A 9 7.43 28.39 -3.71
CA VAL A 9 7.47 27.45 -2.58
C VAL A 9 6.24 26.54 -2.56
N LEU A 10 5.03 27.10 -2.70
CA LEU A 10 3.80 26.31 -2.77
C LEU A 10 3.79 25.33 -3.95
N LYS A 11 4.25 25.77 -5.12
CA LYS A 11 4.37 24.89 -6.30
C LYS A 11 5.37 23.76 -6.04
N SER A 12 6.50 24.05 -5.39
CA SER A 12 7.49 23.04 -5.00
C SER A 12 6.88 22.00 -4.05
N HIS A 13 6.27 22.44 -2.95
CA HIS A 13 5.60 21.54 -2.00
C HIS A 13 4.51 20.70 -2.67
N LYS A 14 3.69 21.30 -3.54
CA LYS A 14 2.70 20.58 -4.33
C LYS A 14 3.33 19.47 -5.17
N THR A 15 4.42 19.76 -5.89
CA THR A 15 5.10 18.73 -6.69
C THR A 15 5.64 17.59 -5.83
N THR A 16 6.25 17.91 -4.68
CA THR A 16 6.75 16.90 -3.74
C THR A 16 5.62 16.05 -3.18
N CYS A 17 4.51 16.65 -2.72
CA CYS A 17 3.34 15.92 -2.24
C CYS A 17 2.74 15.00 -3.31
N VAL A 18 2.71 15.42 -4.57
CA VAL A 18 2.23 14.59 -5.69
C VAL A 18 3.11 13.35 -5.87
N TYR A 19 4.44 13.52 -5.84
CA TYR A 19 5.35 12.37 -5.95
C TYR A 19 5.23 11.44 -4.75
N LEU A 20 5.23 11.98 -3.53
CA LEU A 20 5.04 11.20 -2.32
C LEU A 20 3.71 10.42 -2.33
N LYS A 21 2.64 11.03 -2.84
CA LYS A 21 1.33 10.37 -2.97
C LYS A 21 1.42 9.19 -3.93
N GLN A 22 2.13 9.36 -5.04
CA GLN A 22 2.34 8.29 -6.01
C GLN A 22 3.18 7.15 -5.44
N ILE A 23 4.25 7.44 -4.69
CA ILE A 23 5.06 6.43 -3.98
C ILE A 23 4.20 5.63 -3.02
N ASN A 24 3.46 6.32 -2.14
CA ASN A 24 2.65 5.69 -1.10
C ASN A 24 1.50 4.88 -1.69
N SER A 25 0.87 5.36 -2.77
CA SER A 25 -0.15 4.60 -3.50
C SER A 25 0.42 3.32 -4.13
N ASN A 26 1.61 3.39 -4.74
CA ASN A 26 2.27 2.23 -5.30
C ASN A 26 2.64 1.20 -4.21
N LYS A 27 3.14 1.66 -3.05
CA LYS A 27 3.49 0.81 -1.91
C LYS A 27 2.24 0.17 -1.28
N ALA A 28 1.18 0.94 -1.04
CA ALA A 28 -0.11 0.44 -0.53
C ALA A 28 -0.64 -0.71 -1.41
N ASN A 29 -0.69 -0.50 -2.73
CA ASN A 29 -1.14 -1.52 -3.68
C ASN A 29 -0.24 -2.77 -3.68
N LYS A 30 1.08 -2.60 -3.53
CA LYS A 30 2.03 -3.72 -3.44
C LYS A 30 1.77 -4.55 -2.18
N TYR A 31 1.63 -3.90 -1.02
CA TYR A 31 1.34 -4.59 0.24
C TYR A 31 -0.03 -5.25 0.24
N MET A 32 -1.05 -4.62 -0.35
CA MET A 32 -2.37 -5.23 -0.50
C MET A 32 -2.32 -6.50 -1.37
N LYS A 33 -1.57 -6.48 -2.48
CA LYS A 33 -1.37 -7.68 -3.31
C LYS A 33 -0.62 -8.79 -2.55
N TYR A 34 0.39 -8.44 -1.76
CA TYR A 34 1.08 -9.41 -0.92
C TYR A 34 0.19 -10.00 0.15
N ASN A 35 -0.64 -9.18 0.80
CA ASN A 35 -1.62 -9.64 1.77
C ASN A 35 -2.59 -10.65 1.14
N ASN A 36 -3.15 -10.32 -0.03
CA ASN A 36 -4.06 -11.22 -0.73
C ASN A 36 -3.38 -12.54 -1.12
N ARG A 37 -2.15 -12.49 -1.66
CA ARG A 37 -1.38 -13.70 -2.00
C ARG A 37 -1.10 -14.57 -0.78
N LEU A 38 -0.67 -13.96 0.33
CA LEU A 38 -0.44 -14.69 1.56
C LEU A 38 -1.74 -15.31 2.07
N THR A 39 -2.85 -14.56 2.05
CA THR A 39 -4.19 -15.08 2.42
C THR A 39 -4.55 -16.32 1.62
N TYR A 40 -4.33 -16.31 0.30
CA TYR A 40 -4.57 -17.48 -0.55
C TYR A 40 -3.65 -18.65 -0.20
N ILE A 41 -2.35 -18.41 -0.01
CA ILE A 41 -1.39 -19.45 0.37
C ILE A 41 -1.78 -20.04 1.72
N THR A 42 -2.12 -19.21 2.72
CA THR A 42 -2.53 -19.66 4.05
C THR A 42 -3.81 -20.48 3.99
N LEU A 43 -4.77 -20.10 3.15
CA LEU A 43 -6.00 -20.86 2.97
C LEU A 43 -5.72 -22.23 2.33
N ILE A 44 -4.86 -22.28 1.33
CA ILE A 44 -4.42 -23.56 0.72
C ILE A 44 -3.73 -24.44 1.77
N PHE A 45 -2.78 -23.90 2.53
CA PHE A 45 -2.11 -24.65 3.60
C PHE A 45 -3.08 -25.11 4.68
N ALA A 46 -4.04 -24.28 5.09
CA ALA A 46 -5.06 -24.66 6.07
C ALA A 46 -5.94 -25.81 5.55
N VAL A 47 -6.31 -25.81 4.27
CA VAL A 47 -7.05 -26.90 3.63
C VAL A 47 -6.21 -28.18 3.59
N ILE A 48 -4.92 -28.09 3.22
CA ILE A 48 -4.01 -29.25 3.18
C ILE A 48 -3.78 -29.81 4.58
N LEU A 49 -3.52 -28.96 5.57
CA LEU A 49 -3.34 -29.37 6.97
C LEU A 49 -4.61 -29.99 7.53
N SER A 50 -5.78 -29.42 7.23
CA SER A 50 -7.06 -30.02 7.60
C SER A 50 -7.22 -31.38 6.93
N ALA A 51 -6.94 -31.49 5.64
CA ALA A 51 -7.01 -32.76 4.92
C ALA A 51 -6.06 -33.80 5.52
N ILE A 52 -4.81 -33.45 5.85
CA ILE A 52 -3.85 -34.37 6.49
C ILE A 52 -4.32 -34.77 7.90
N ALA A 53 -4.82 -33.81 8.69
CA ALA A 53 -5.36 -34.07 10.03
C ALA A 53 -6.61 -34.97 10.00
N PHE A 54 -7.42 -34.89 8.94
CA PHE A 54 -8.64 -35.70 8.77
C PHE A 54 -8.46 -36.97 7.91
N ILE A 55 -7.33 -37.12 7.19
CA ILE A 55 -7.00 -38.31 6.39
C ILE A 55 -6.68 -39.51 7.28
N ASP A 56 -6.31 -39.29 8.53
CA ASP A 56 -6.33 -40.36 9.52
C ASP A 56 -7.80 -40.70 9.81
N LYS A 57 -8.32 -41.72 9.13
CA LYS A 57 -9.74 -42.12 9.14
C LYS A 57 -10.29 -42.35 10.56
N ASN A 58 -9.39 -42.59 11.52
CA ASN A 58 -9.69 -42.80 12.92
C ASN A 58 -9.81 -41.50 13.73
N PHE A 59 -9.30 -40.35 13.26
CA PHE A 59 -9.29 -39.11 14.03
C PHE A 59 -10.71 -38.57 14.28
N ILE A 60 -11.58 -38.57 13.27
CA ILE A 60 -12.99 -38.15 13.42
C ILE A 60 -13.75 -39.14 14.32
N ILE A 61 -13.49 -40.44 14.14
CA ILE A 61 -14.12 -41.49 14.95
C ILE A 61 -13.69 -41.36 16.41
N ASP A 62 -12.40 -41.09 16.69
CA ASP A 62 -11.84 -40.89 18.03
C ASP A 62 -12.32 -39.59 18.68
N LEU A 63 -12.52 -38.51 17.89
CA LEU A 63 -13.03 -37.23 18.39
C LEU A 63 -14.53 -37.31 18.76
N PHE A 64 -15.34 -38.08 18.03
CA PHE A 64 -16.74 -38.35 18.38
C PHE A 64 -16.92 -39.43 19.45
N SER A 65 -15.93 -40.30 19.65
CA SER A 65 -15.98 -41.35 20.66
C SER A 65 -15.32 -40.97 21.99
N LEU A 66 -14.80 -39.73 22.13
CA LEU A 66 -14.22 -39.16 23.37
C LEU A 66 -15.05 -39.39 24.64
N ASN A 67 -16.38 -39.57 24.52
CA ASN A 67 -17.25 -39.93 25.65
C ASN A 67 -17.02 -41.35 26.23
N LYS A 68 -16.27 -42.23 25.55
CA LYS A 68 -16.02 -43.63 25.96
C LYS A 68 -14.58 -43.92 26.43
N TYR A 69 -13.67 -42.94 26.36
CA TYR A 69 -12.22 -43.19 26.43
C TYR A 69 -11.57 -43.09 27.82
N ILE A 70 -12.33 -42.83 28.89
CA ILE A 70 -11.80 -42.52 30.23
C ILE A 70 -11.17 -43.72 30.97
N VAL A 71 -11.32 -44.97 30.51
CA VAL A 71 -11.08 -46.16 31.37
C VAL A 71 -9.78 -46.95 31.11
N ASN A 72 -9.00 -46.71 30.04
CA ASN A 72 -7.83 -47.58 29.74
C ASN A 72 -6.49 -46.83 29.56
N ASN A 73 -5.43 -47.30 30.23
CA ASN A 73 -4.09 -46.70 30.24
C ASN A 73 -3.41 -46.64 28.86
N SER A 74 -3.80 -47.48 27.89
CA SER A 74 -3.29 -47.40 26.51
C SER A 74 -3.77 -46.15 25.74
N ASN A 75 -4.77 -45.44 26.27
CA ASN A 75 -5.39 -44.29 25.61
C ASN A 75 -4.78 -42.96 26.02
N GLN A 76 -3.96 -42.91 27.08
CA GLN A 76 -3.30 -41.66 27.51
C GLN A 76 -2.31 -41.15 26.45
N ILE A 77 -1.59 -42.05 25.78
CA ILE A 77 -0.65 -41.70 24.71
C ILE A 77 -1.38 -41.04 23.54
N LYS A 78 -2.55 -41.57 23.15
CA LYS A 78 -3.38 -41.00 22.08
C LYS A 78 -3.94 -39.62 22.42
N ILE A 79 -4.34 -39.39 23.67
CA ILE A 79 -4.83 -38.07 24.12
C ILE A 79 -3.71 -37.03 24.08
N ILE A 80 -2.49 -37.41 24.46
CA ILE A 80 -1.31 -36.55 24.42
C ILE A 80 -0.98 -36.18 22.97
N ASP A 81 -0.96 -37.16 22.05
CA ASP A 81 -0.73 -36.90 20.62
C ASP A 81 -1.80 -35.98 20.01
N LEU A 82 -3.07 -36.18 20.38
CA LEU A 82 -4.18 -35.35 19.91
C LEU A 82 -4.07 -33.91 20.44
N CYS A 83 -3.72 -33.74 21.71
CA CYS A 83 -3.46 -32.42 22.30
C CYS A 83 -2.24 -31.74 21.66
N PHE A 84 -1.16 -32.48 21.39
CA PHE A 84 0.05 -31.93 20.78
C PHE A 84 -0.22 -31.46 19.34
N ASN A 85 -0.91 -32.28 18.54
CA ASN A 85 -1.31 -31.92 17.18
C ASN A 85 -2.30 -30.73 17.17
N GLY A 86 -3.24 -30.69 18.12
CA GLY A 86 -4.14 -29.56 18.30
C GLY A 86 -3.43 -28.26 18.66
N LEU A 87 -2.46 -28.31 19.60
CA LEU A 87 -1.63 -27.17 19.97
C LEU A 87 -0.74 -26.69 18.81
N ALA A 88 -0.11 -27.61 18.08
CA ALA A 88 0.69 -27.28 16.91
C ALA A 88 -0.15 -26.58 15.83
N LEU A 89 -1.38 -27.06 15.59
CA LEU A 89 -2.33 -26.43 14.68
C LEU A 89 -2.75 -25.04 15.17
N LEU A 90 -2.97 -24.87 16.48
CA LEU A 90 -3.32 -23.58 17.07
C LEU A 90 -2.19 -22.56 16.94
N VAL A 91 -0.93 -22.94 17.21
CA VAL A 91 0.25 -22.09 17.00
C VAL A 91 0.40 -21.70 15.54
N LEU A 92 0.16 -22.64 14.62
CA LEU A 92 0.19 -22.36 13.19
C LEU A 92 -0.90 -21.35 12.80
N ILE A 93 -2.13 -21.52 13.28
CA ILE A 93 -3.21 -20.54 13.04
C ILE A 93 -2.84 -19.16 13.60
N LEU A 94 -2.35 -19.08 14.83
CA LEU A 94 -1.97 -17.81 15.46
C LEU A 94 -0.85 -17.10 14.71
N THR A 95 0.19 -17.83 14.27
CA THR A 95 1.29 -17.25 13.48
C THR A 95 0.80 -16.73 12.13
N LEU A 96 -0.14 -17.43 11.48
CA LEU A 96 -0.75 -16.96 10.23
C LEU A 96 -1.62 -15.71 10.42
N ILE A 97 -2.45 -15.67 11.47
CA ILE A 97 -3.25 -14.49 11.82
C ILE A 97 -2.34 -13.30 12.10
N ASN A 98 -1.29 -13.48 12.90
CA ASN A 98 -0.32 -12.43 13.19
C ASN A 98 0.36 -11.90 11.92
N LEU A 99 0.72 -12.81 11.00
CA LEU A 99 1.32 -12.42 9.72
C LEU A 99 0.35 -11.58 8.88
N LEU A 100 -0.93 -11.98 8.79
CA LEU A 100 -1.99 -11.27 8.05
C LEU A 100 -2.24 -9.87 8.64
N CYS A 101 -2.39 -9.77 9.97
CA CYS A 101 -2.61 -8.49 10.65
C CYS A 101 -1.49 -7.48 10.35
N ARG A 102 -0.23 -7.91 10.39
CA ARG A 102 0.94 -7.03 10.16
C ARG A 102 0.97 -6.42 8.75
N PHE A 103 0.49 -7.13 7.73
CA PHE A 103 0.44 -6.59 6.36
C PHE A 103 -0.71 -5.62 6.16
N GLN A 104 -1.85 -5.87 6.81
CA GLN A 104 -3.00 -4.98 6.77
C GLN A 104 -2.69 -3.64 7.44
N GLU A 105 -2.02 -3.65 8.59
CA GLU A 105 -1.55 -2.45 9.28
C GLU A 105 -0.62 -1.61 8.40
N LYS A 106 0.40 -2.25 7.79
CA LYS A 106 1.31 -1.54 6.87
C LYS A 106 0.56 -0.92 5.70
N SER A 107 -0.34 -1.67 5.06
CA SER A 107 -1.15 -1.15 3.96
C SER A 107 -2.00 0.05 4.40
N SER A 108 -2.64 -0.04 5.57
CA SER A 108 -3.45 1.03 6.15
C SER A 108 -2.67 2.33 6.35
N ILE A 109 -1.45 2.25 6.91
CA ILE A 109 -0.57 3.42 7.10
C ILE A 109 -0.31 4.14 5.76
N TYR A 110 0.01 3.38 4.70
CA TYR A 110 0.23 3.94 3.37
C TYR A 110 -1.05 4.55 2.77
N PHE A 111 -2.23 3.95 3.00
CA PHE A 111 -3.51 4.51 2.56
C PHE A 111 -3.87 5.80 3.29
N HIS A 112 -3.74 5.84 4.61
CA HIS A 112 -3.94 7.06 5.40
C HIS A 112 -3.00 8.17 4.91
N THR A 113 -1.74 7.84 4.65
CA THR A 113 -0.77 8.78 4.09
C THR A 113 -1.23 9.37 2.74
N VAL A 114 -1.77 8.53 1.85
CA VAL A 114 -2.32 8.99 0.55
C VAL A 114 -3.50 9.95 0.73
N ILE A 115 -4.37 9.68 1.70
CA ILE A 115 -5.52 10.56 2.01
C ILE A 115 -5.02 11.91 2.52
N THR A 116 -4.10 11.92 3.49
CA THR A 116 -3.52 13.14 4.05
C THR A 116 -2.79 13.97 2.97
N LEU A 117 -2.00 13.32 2.11
CA LEU A 117 -1.30 13.99 1.00
C LEU A 117 -2.30 14.57 -0.01
N SER A 118 -3.44 13.91 -0.21
CA SER A 118 -4.49 14.40 -1.11
C SER A 118 -5.18 15.64 -0.55
N SER A 119 -5.49 15.66 0.75
CA SER A 119 -6.00 16.85 1.44
C SER A 119 -5.00 18.00 1.33
N MET A 120 -3.73 17.74 1.58
CA MET A 120 -2.66 18.74 1.49
C MET A 120 -2.52 19.35 0.08
N ILE A 121 -2.56 18.50 -0.96
CA ILE A 121 -2.57 18.98 -2.35
C ILE A 121 -3.81 19.85 -2.63
N GLY A 122 -4.96 19.47 -2.07
CA GLY A 122 -6.20 20.26 -2.12
C GLY A 122 -6.03 21.64 -1.53
N ASP A 123 -5.51 21.72 -0.29
CA ASP A 123 -5.27 22.98 0.42
C ASP A 123 -4.30 23.88 -0.36
N ILE A 124 -3.22 23.33 -0.90
CA ILE A 124 -2.28 24.08 -1.74
C ILE A 124 -2.94 24.57 -3.04
N ASN A 125 -3.78 23.76 -3.68
CA ASN A 125 -4.50 24.18 -4.89
C ASN A 125 -5.48 25.31 -4.61
N LEU A 126 -6.21 25.24 -3.49
CA LEU A 126 -7.10 26.32 -3.07
C LEU A 126 -6.29 27.59 -2.86
N LEU A 127 -5.17 27.53 -2.14
CA LEU A 127 -4.32 28.69 -1.89
C LEU A 127 -3.70 29.27 -3.17
N LEU A 128 -3.35 28.44 -4.15
CA LEU A 128 -2.83 28.88 -5.45
C LEU A 128 -3.89 29.50 -6.36
N ASN A 129 -5.17 29.18 -6.15
CA ASN A 129 -6.29 29.66 -6.95
C ASN A 129 -7.01 30.86 -6.32
N ILE A 130 -6.70 31.23 -5.07
CA ILE A 130 -7.17 32.49 -4.50
C ILE A 130 -6.52 33.62 -5.30
N GLU A 131 -7.33 34.44 -5.98
CA GLU A 131 -6.88 35.70 -6.54
C GLU A 131 -6.41 36.57 -5.37
N ILE A 132 -5.08 36.76 -5.29
CA ILE A 132 -4.37 37.38 -4.16
C ILE A 132 -4.53 38.92 -4.22
N GLU A 133 -5.68 39.43 -4.66
CA GLU A 133 -5.87 40.86 -4.90
C GLU A 133 -6.46 41.63 -3.71
N ASP A 134 -7.17 40.97 -2.77
CA ASP A 134 -7.88 41.72 -1.73
C ASP A 134 -7.37 41.58 -0.29
N ASP A 135 -6.44 40.67 0.05
CA ASP A 135 -6.00 40.54 1.46
C ASP A 135 -4.68 39.77 1.64
N GLU A 136 -3.55 40.47 1.51
CA GLU A 136 -2.19 39.91 1.64
C GLU A 136 -1.95 39.28 3.02
N VAL A 137 -2.57 39.83 4.07
CA VAL A 137 -2.48 39.32 5.45
C VAL A 137 -3.14 37.94 5.57
N LYS A 138 -4.35 37.77 5.03
CA LYS A 138 -5.04 36.46 5.03
C LYS A 138 -4.31 35.44 4.16
N PHE A 139 -3.68 35.86 3.07
CA PHE A 139 -2.85 34.97 2.26
C PHE A 139 -1.64 34.47 3.06
N LEU A 140 -0.93 35.36 3.74
CA LEU A 140 0.26 35.03 4.52
C LEU A 140 -0.09 34.08 5.69
N GLU A 141 -1.19 34.33 6.38
CA GLU A 141 -1.69 33.47 7.45
C GLU A 141 -2.00 32.05 6.94
N LYS A 142 -2.75 31.94 5.84
CA LYS A 142 -3.05 30.65 5.20
C LYS A 142 -1.78 29.96 4.68
N PHE A 143 -0.84 30.71 4.09
CA PHE A 143 0.44 30.18 3.64
C PHE A 143 1.22 29.56 4.80
N ASN A 144 1.35 30.28 5.92
CA ASN A 144 2.06 29.79 7.09
C ASN A 144 1.40 28.54 7.68
N LEU A 145 0.07 28.49 7.71
CA LEU A 145 -0.68 27.32 8.14
C LEU A 145 -0.42 26.10 7.25
N VAL A 146 -0.44 26.30 5.92
CA VAL A 146 -0.13 25.25 4.94
C VAL A 146 1.33 24.78 5.11
N VAL A 147 2.29 25.68 5.24
CA VAL A 147 3.70 25.30 5.45
C VAL A 147 3.90 24.55 6.77
N ALA A 148 3.26 25.00 7.86
CA ALA A 148 3.32 24.30 9.14
C ALA A 148 2.72 22.88 9.05
N LYS A 149 1.58 22.74 8.36
CA LYS A 149 0.96 21.43 8.08
C LYS A 149 1.85 20.55 7.21
N TYR A 150 2.53 21.12 6.21
CA TYR A 150 3.50 20.40 5.38
C TYR A 150 4.66 19.85 6.22
N ASN A 151 5.29 20.70 7.03
CA ASN A 151 6.43 20.33 7.86
C ASN A 151 6.05 19.28 8.90
N GLY A 152 4.92 19.49 9.59
CA GLY A 152 4.40 18.50 10.53
C GLY A 152 4.12 17.17 9.83
N MET A 153 3.56 17.20 8.61
CA MET A 153 3.30 15.98 7.86
C MET A 153 4.59 15.26 7.42
N SER A 154 5.62 16.00 6.99
CA SER A 154 6.85 15.38 6.50
C SER A 154 7.54 14.51 7.55
N ASP A 155 7.38 14.85 8.82
CA ASP A 155 7.99 14.13 9.94
C ASP A 155 7.33 12.76 10.21
N TYR A 156 6.05 12.60 9.84
CA TYR A 156 5.30 11.34 10.03
C TYR A 156 5.21 10.48 8.77
N LEU A 157 5.83 10.90 7.67
CA LEU A 157 5.80 10.13 6.43
C LEU A 157 6.64 8.85 6.57
N PRO A 158 6.12 7.69 6.10
CA PRO A 158 6.90 6.46 6.06
C PRO A 158 8.14 6.62 5.17
N GLN A 159 9.23 5.96 5.54
CA GLN A 159 10.51 6.09 4.84
C GLN A 159 10.44 5.69 3.35
N HIS A 160 11.16 6.44 2.52
CA HIS A 160 11.22 6.27 1.08
C HIS A 160 12.66 6.30 0.58
N THR A 161 12.93 5.65 -0.54
CA THR A 161 14.25 5.64 -1.19
C THR A 161 14.28 6.59 -2.38
N ASP A 162 15.46 7.05 -2.78
CA ASP A 162 15.62 7.94 -3.96
C ASP A 162 15.11 7.28 -5.25
N ASN A 163 15.28 5.96 -5.36
CA ASN A 163 14.74 5.17 -6.47
C ASN A 163 13.21 5.20 -6.53
N ASP A 164 12.54 5.20 -5.38
CA ASP A 164 11.08 5.34 -5.33
C ASP A 164 10.64 6.71 -5.87
N PHE A 165 11.42 7.76 -5.56
CA PHE A 165 11.15 9.12 -6.02
C PHE A 165 11.34 9.28 -7.53
N LEU A 166 12.44 8.76 -8.08
CA LEU A 166 12.68 8.73 -9.52
C LEU A 166 11.54 8.00 -10.24
N LYS A 167 11.17 6.82 -9.75
CA LYS A 167 10.07 6.04 -10.32
C LYS A 167 8.74 6.77 -10.26
N ALA A 168 8.42 7.42 -9.15
CA ALA A 168 7.21 8.21 -9.02
C ALA A 168 7.19 9.40 -9.98
N LYS A 169 8.32 10.08 -10.19
CA LYS A 169 8.45 11.16 -11.18
C LYS A 169 8.09 10.67 -12.58
N TYR A 170 8.58 9.49 -12.98
CA TYR A 170 8.25 8.87 -14.26
C TYR A 170 6.77 8.49 -14.36
N ASP A 171 6.24 7.77 -13.37
CA ASP A 171 4.84 7.36 -13.34
C ASP A 171 3.90 8.58 -13.47
N THR A 172 4.25 9.68 -12.80
CA THR A 172 3.45 10.91 -12.82
C THR A 172 3.51 11.58 -14.21
N LYS A 173 4.68 11.57 -14.86
CA LYS A 173 4.84 12.08 -16.23
C LYS A 173 4.00 11.28 -17.23
N ILE A 174 4.07 9.95 -17.17
CA ILE A 174 3.28 9.04 -18.01
C ILE A 174 1.79 9.29 -17.80
N LYS A 175 1.33 9.35 -16.54
CA LYS A 175 -0.09 9.61 -16.24
C LYS A 175 -0.58 10.96 -16.79
N ARG A 176 0.26 11.99 -16.76
CA ARG A 176 -0.06 13.31 -17.33
C ARG A 176 -0.17 13.25 -18.85
N GLU A 177 0.80 12.65 -19.52
CA GLU A 177 0.78 12.46 -20.99
C GLU A 177 -0.45 11.65 -21.41
N LEU A 178 -0.74 10.57 -20.68
CA LEU A 178 -1.92 9.75 -20.90
C LEU A 178 -3.22 10.55 -20.73
N SER A 179 -3.32 11.34 -19.66
CA SER A 179 -4.50 12.17 -19.42
C SER A 179 -4.73 13.20 -20.53
N ASN A 180 -3.66 13.76 -21.08
CA ASN A 180 -3.77 14.71 -22.19
C ASN A 180 -4.25 13.99 -23.46
N LEU A 181 -3.69 12.82 -23.77
CA LEU A 181 -4.11 12.01 -24.92
C LEU A 181 -5.58 11.55 -24.83
N ILE A 182 -6.07 11.24 -23.62
CA ILE A 182 -7.50 10.96 -23.37
C ILE A 182 -8.34 12.20 -23.67
N LYS A 183 -7.95 13.37 -23.13
CA LYS A 183 -8.70 14.62 -23.35
C LYS A 183 -8.75 15.02 -24.81
N GLU A 184 -7.69 14.75 -25.57
CA GLU A 184 -7.61 15.01 -27.00
C GLU A 184 -8.31 13.92 -27.85
N ASN A 185 -8.92 12.90 -27.23
CA ASN A 185 -9.57 11.76 -27.89
C ASN A 185 -8.66 11.01 -28.90
N ARG A 186 -7.33 11.13 -28.76
CA ARG A 186 -6.35 10.61 -29.73
C ARG A 186 -6.11 9.10 -29.62
N VAL A 187 -6.45 8.50 -28.48
CA VAL A 187 -6.24 7.06 -28.24
C VAL A 187 -7.52 6.44 -27.67
N PRO A 188 -8.13 5.46 -28.35
CA PRO A 188 -9.29 4.77 -27.81
C PRO A 188 -8.89 3.93 -26.60
N LYS A 189 -9.76 3.90 -25.59
CA LYS A 189 -9.52 3.35 -24.24
C LYS A 189 -8.95 1.93 -24.23
N TRP A 190 -9.30 1.10 -25.23
CA TRP A 190 -8.83 -0.28 -25.37
C TRP A 190 -7.37 -0.39 -25.87
N LYS A 191 -6.84 0.58 -26.63
CA LYS A 191 -5.41 0.63 -27.02
C LYS A 191 -4.51 1.20 -25.93
N MET A 192 -5.10 1.69 -24.84
CA MET A 192 -4.37 2.47 -23.83
C MET A 192 -3.30 1.66 -23.10
N ASN A 193 -3.55 0.37 -22.84
CA ASN A 193 -2.58 -0.50 -22.17
C ASN A 193 -1.30 -0.71 -23.01
N ILE A 194 -1.46 -0.84 -24.34
CA ILE A 194 -0.33 -1.01 -25.27
C ILE A 194 0.47 0.30 -25.35
N TYR A 195 -0.22 1.44 -25.37
CA TYR A 195 0.42 2.74 -25.42
C TYR A 195 1.17 3.07 -24.12
N CYS A 196 0.59 2.78 -22.96
CA CYS A 196 1.25 2.85 -21.65
C CYS A 196 2.53 2.01 -21.62
N PHE A 197 2.48 0.79 -22.16
CA PHE A 197 3.63 -0.10 -22.20
C PHE A 197 4.74 0.48 -23.08
N LYS A 198 4.39 0.99 -24.27
CA LYS A 198 5.35 1.61 -25.20
C LYS A 198 6.00 2.87 -24.61
N LEU A 199 5.21 3.75 -23.99
CA LEU A 199 5.69 4.95 -23.30
C LEU A 199 6.66 4.61 -22.16
N LYS A 200 6.32 3.57 -21.38
CA LYS A 200 7.17 3.11 -20.28
C LYS A 200 8.54 2.66 -20.80
N ILE A 201 8.57 1.88 -21.88
CA ILE A 201 9.81 1.44 -22.52
C ILE A 201 10.61 2.64 -23.05
N CYS A 202 9.98 3.57 -23.77
CA CYS A 202 10.67 4.75 -24.32
C CYS A 202 11.33 5.60 -23.23
N LEU A 203 10.63 5.86 -22.13
CA LEU A 203 11.17 6.64 -21.01
C LEU A 203 12.26 5.91 -20.24
N GLU A 204 12.18 4.59 -20.14
CA GLU A 204 13.20 3.75 -19.49
C GLU A 204 14.51 3.71 -20.31
N ILE A 205 14.39 3.73 -21.65
CA ILE A 205 15.54 3.84 -22.58
C ILE A 205 16.19 5.22 -22.51
N ASP A 206 15.41 6.30 -22.56
CA ASP A 206 15.92 7.68 -22.48
C ASP A 206 16.67 7.95 -21.17
N ASN A 207 16.26 7.27 -20.11
CA ASN A 207 16.87 7.47 -18.79
C ASN A 207 18.18 6.68 -18.62
N LYS A 208 18.28 5.47 -19.18
CA LYS A 208 19.57 4.76 -19.27
C LYS A 208 20.61 5.60 -20.04
N LYS A 209 20.18 6.22 -21.15
CA LYS A 209 21.06 7.13 -21.91
C LYS A 209 21.52 8.37 -21.14
N LYS A 210 20.81 8.79 -20.09
CA LYS A 210 21.18 9.93 -19.24
C LYS A 210 21.97 9.55 -18.00
N SER A 211 21.97 8.28 -17.60
CA SER A 211 22.82 7.77 -16.51
C SER A 211 24.21 7.36 -16.98
N ASP A 212 24.37 7.15 -18.30
CA ASP A 212 25.63 6.75 -18.94
C ASP A 212 26.45 7.96 -19.45
N VAL A 213 26.03 9.19 -19.11
CA VAL A 213 26.71 10.47 -19.38
C VAL A 213 26.97 11.18 -18.06
#